data_AF-A0A1X0QNI0-F1
#
_entry.id   AF-A0A1X0QNI0-F1
#
_cell.length_a   1.000
_cell.length_b   1.000
_cell.length_c   1.000
_cell.angle_alpha   90.00
_cell.angle_beta   90.00
_cell.angle_gamma   90.00
#
_symmetry.space_group_name_H-M   'P 1'
#
loop_
_entity.id
_entity.type
_entity.pdbx_description
1 polymer ?
#
loop_
_entity_poly.entity_id
_entity_poly.type
_entity_poly.pdbx_seq_one_letter_code
_entity_poly.pdbx_strand_id
1 'polypeptide(L)'
;MSDFGDFNTPSEDPTADFLARERAALGEDADLFNTEPIQSPAVTNLMTPSTLPMSPSVFTEPTPTMSTPPVDNTYSSFEAEFPKAEELETSQAFYKALLPEEEPETVRQWREKQAEVIAERDAVSSKKKEDLVKQAREEIDKFYEDYNDKKQRAIEENRAREESTEKNRENISSSSNVWERVVSEVDIKSAKTGYHTRDVSRMKELLLDLRKDTSAPGNVVA
;
A
#
# COMPACT_ATOMS: atom_id res chain seq x y z
N MET A 1 -1.81 4.35 -52.76
CA MET A 1 -1.83 4.71 -51.33
C MET A 1 -1.78 3.41 -50.57
N SER A 2 -0.59 3.10 -50.08
CA SER A 2 -0.25 1.80 -49.52
C SER A 2 -0.87 1.62 -48.14
N ASP A 3 -1.57 0.50 -48.04
CA ASP A 3 -1.77 -0.33 -46.86
C ASP A 3 -0.51 -0.32 -45.96
N PHE A 4 -0.60 0.39 -44.83
CA PHE A 4 0.34 0.30 -43.73
C PHE A 4 -0.36 -0.49 -42.63
N GLY A 5 -0.04 -1.78 -42.62
CA GLY A 5 -0.59 -2.77 -41.70
C GLY A 5 -0.47 -2.33 -40.25
N ASP A 6 -1.58 -2.54 -39.57
CA ASP A 6 -1.81 -2.55 -38.13
C ASP A 6 -0.81 -3.46 -37.41
N PHE A 7 0.36 -2.91 -37.08
CA PHE A 7 1.36 -3.54 -36.23
C PHE A 7 1.58 -2.61 -35.06
N ASN A 8 0.73 -2.72 -34.03
CA ASN A 8 0.98 -2.42 -32.61
C ASN A 8 -0.30 -1.88 -31.91
N THR A 9 -1.22 -2.78 -31.54
CA THR A 9 -2.23 -2.49 -30.50
C THR A 9 -1.93 -3.24 -29.20
N PRO A 10 -0.93 -2.83 -28.40
CA PRO A 10 -0.99 -2.99 -26.96
C PRO A 10 -1.65 -1.72 -26.42
N SER A 11 -2.96 -1.57 -26.62
CA SER A 11 -3.76 -0.61 -25.84
C SER A 11 -4.48 -1.33 -24.70
N GLU A 12 -3.94 -2.45 -24.22
CA GLU A 12 -4.24 -2.92 -22.87
C GLU A 12 -3.70 -1.87 -21.92
N ASP A 13 -4.62 -1.08 -21.37
CA ASP A 13 -4.34 -0.18 -20.27
C ASP A 13 -3.52 -0.97 -19.23
N PRO A 14 -2.28 -0.57 -18.91
CA PRO A 14 -1.45 -1.29 -17.94
C PRO A 14 -2.12 -1.37 -16.56
N THR A 15 -3.04 -0.44 -16.29
CA THR A 15 -3.91 -0.44 -15.11
C THR A 15 -4.92 -1.58 -15.17
N ALA A 16 -5.51 -1.85 -16.35
CA ALA A 16 -6.46 -2.93 -16.53
C ALA A 16 -5.81 -4.31 -16.44
N ASP A 17 -4.60 -4.49 -16.99
CA ASP A 17 -3.84 -5.74 -16.86
C ASP A 17 -3.43 -6.00 -15.40
N PHE A 18 -2.99 -4.95 -14.69
CA PHE A 18 -2.76 -5.02 -13.24
C PHE A 18 -4.03 -5.47 -12.51
N LEU A 19 -5.15 -4.78 -12.66
CA LEU A 19 -6.41 -5.12 -11.98
C LEU A 19 -6.91 -6.53 -12.34
N ALA A 20 -6.73 -6.98 -13.58
CA ALA A 20 -7.09 -8.33 -14.01
C ALA A 20 -6.23 -9.38 -13.30
N ARG A 21 -4.91 -9.14 -13.18
CA ARG A 21 -4.00 -10.00 -12.41
C ARG A 21 -4.36 -10.02 -10.93
N GLU A 22 -4.65 -8.86 -10.34
CA GLU A 22 -5.07 -8.78 -8.94
C GLU A 22 -6.39 -9.53 -8.71
N ARG A 23 -7.34 -9.42 -9.66
CA ARG A 23 -8.61 -10.15 -9.61
C ARG A 23 -8.41 -11.66 -9.69
N ALA A 24 -7.47 -12.13 -10.50
CA ALA A 24 -7.14 -13.54 -10.60
C ALA A 24 -6.49 -14.07 -9.31
N ALA A 25 -5.65 -13.26 -8.64
CA ALA A 25 -4.98 -13.63 -7.39
C ALA A 25 -5.94 -13.66 -6.18
N LEU A 26 -6.89 -12.73 -6.11
CA LEU A 26 -7.84 -12.58 -4.99
C LEU A 26 -9.17 -13.32 -5.17
N GLY A 27 -9.57 -13.60 -6.40
CA GLY A 27 -10.86 -14.22 -6.70
C GLY A 27 -12.03 -13.34 -6.25
N GLU A 28 -12.86 -13.87 -5.36
CA GLU A 28 -14.10 -13.22 -4.88
C GLU A 28 -13.84 -11.97 -4.01
N ASP A 29 -12.70 -11.90 -3.32
CA ASP A 29 -12.34 -10.74 -2.48
C ASP A 29 -11.76 -9.57 -3.29
N ALA A 30 -11.53 -9.74 -4.60
CA ALA A 30 -10.98 -8.70 -5.45
C ALA A 30 -11.89 -7.47 -5.53
N ASP A 31 -13.21 -7.67 -5.41
CA ASP A 31 -14.20 -6.60 -5.42
C ASP A 31 -14.14 -5.74 -4.13
N LEU A 32 -13.49 -6.21 -3.06
CA LEU A 32 -13.29 -5.46 -1.81
C LEU A 32 -12.22 -4.36 -1.95
N PHE A 33 -11.29 -4.53 -2.88
CA PHE A 33 -10.22 -3.58 -3.20
C PHE A 33 -10.56 -2.69 -4.39
N ASN A 34 -11.63 -3.02 -5.12
CA ASN A 34 -12.13 -2.19 -6.20
C ASN A 34 -12.89 -1.01 -5.59
N THR A 35 -12.16 0.09 -5.31
CA THR A 35 -12.77 1.33 -4.85
C THR A 35 -13.46 2.04 -6.02
N GLU A 36 -14.59 1.50 -6.47
CA GLU A 36 -15.68 2.35 -6.95
C GLU A 36 -15.96 3.40 -5.84
N PRO A 37 -16.35 4.65 -6.16
CA PRO A 37 -16.74 5.63 -5.15
C PRO A 37 -18.06 5.16 -4.53
N ILE A 38 -17.96 4.26 -3.54
CA ILE A 38 -19.06 3.85 -2.70
C ILE A 38 -19.48 5.12 -1.95
N GLN A 39 -20.66 5.62 -2.30
CA GLN A 39 -21.39 6.59 -1.51
C GLN A 39 -21.63 5.93 -0.14
N SER A 40 -20.80 6.26 0.84
CA SER A 40 -20.79 5.64 2.16
C SER A 40 -22.19 5.71 2.81
N PRO A 41 -22.67 4.64 3.48
CA PRO A 41 -23.84 4.78 4.34
C PRO A 41 -23.48 5.75 5.47
N ALA A 42 -24.32 6.77 5.65
CA ALA A 42 -24.13 7.83 6.62
C ALA A 42 -24.01 7.27 8.05
N VAL A 43 -22.79 7.23 8.58
CA VAL A 43 -22.54 7.15 10.02
C VAL A 43 -22.16 8.55 10.50
N THR A 44 -23.09 9.14 11.24
CA THR A 44 -22.99 10.45 11.88
C THR A 44 -21.84 10.48 12.89
N ASN A 45 -20.90 11.42 12.67
CA ASN A 45 -19.97 12.06 13.61
C ASN A 45 -19.17 11.19 14.60
N LEU A 46 -17.83 11.18 14.43
CA LEU A 46 -16.90 12.10 15.13
C LEU A 46 -15.49 11.47 15.17
N MET A 47 -14.67 11.80 14.17
CA MET A 47 -13.19 11.79 14.13
C MET A 47 -12.73 11.53 12.68
N THR A 48 -12.94 12.53 11.81
CA THR A 48 -12.26 12.60 10.52
C THR A 48 -10.89 13.25 10.73
N PRO A 49 -9.75 12.59 10.45
CA PRO A 49 -8.50 13.29 10.21
C PRO A 49 -8.52 13.81 8.76
N SER A 50 -9.34 14.81 8.48
CA SER A 50 -9.39 15.46 7.17
C SER A 50 -8.82 16.86 7.27
N THR A 51 -7.50 16.94 7.37
CA THR A 51 -6.66 17.98 6.75
C THR A 51 -5.21 17.50 6.83
N LEU A 52 -4.80 16.62 5.91
CA LEU A 52 -3.39 16.60 5.54
C LEU A 52 -3.20 17.78 4.58
N PRO A 53 -2.53 18.88 4.97
CA PRO A 53 -2.05 19.82 3.99
C PRO A 53 -1.07 19.07 3.08
N MET A 54 -1.38 19.04 1.79
CA MET A 54 -0.41 18.73 0.76
C MET A 54 0.86 19.55 1.06
N SER A 55 1.99 18.86 1.18
CA SER A 55 3.35 19.39 1.12
C SER A 55 3.71 20.57 2.04
N PRO A 56 4.66 20.42 2.99
CA PRO A 56 5.49 21.56 3.36
C PRO A 56 6.49 21.78 2.21
N SER A 57 6.06 22.49 1.16
CA SER A 57 7.01 23.28 0.37
C SER A 57 7.46 24.44 1.26
N VAL A 58 8.35 24.12 2.20
CA VAL A 58 9.22 25.08 2.89
C VAL A 58 10.62 24.83 2.34
N PHE A 59 10.78 25.19 1.07
CA PHE A 59 12.06 25.69 0.58
C PHE A 59 11.73 26.95 -0.23
N THR A 60 11.46 28.02 0.50
CA THR A 60 11.52 29.37 -0.04
C THR A 60 12.99 29.70 -0.18
N GLU A 61 13.54 29.45 -1.37
CA GLU A 61 14.80 30.05 -1.76
C GLU A 61 14.58 31.57 -1.79
N PRO A 62 15.41 32.40 -1.13
CA PRO A 62 15.27 33.84 -1.23
C PRO A 62 15.66 34.25 -2.65
N THR A 63 14.66 34.41 -3.51
CA THR A 63 14.82 35.15 -4.76
C THR A 63 15.29 36.57 -4.39
N PRO A 64 16.47 37.04 -4.84
CA PRO A 64 16.80 38.44 -4.70
C PRO A 64 15.74 39.24 -5.47
N THR A 65 14.90 39.97 -4.74
CA THR A 65 14.10 41.05 -5.32
C THR A 65 15.09 42.12 -5.75
N MET A 66 15.54 42.07 -7.00
CA MET A 66 16.11 43.25 -7.65
C MET A 66 14.98 44.24 -7.85
N SER A 67 14.84 45.15 -6.90
CA SER A 67 14.18 46.42 -7.14
C SER A 67 14.95 47.07 -8.29
N THR A 68 14.32 47.18 -9.46
CA THR A 68 14.91 47.86 -10.62
C THR A 68 15.15 49.32 -10.24
N PRO A 69 16.40 49.81 -10.17
CA PRO A 69 16.63 51.24 -10.20
C PRO A 69 16.12 51.79 -11.56
N PRO A 70 15.77 53.08 -11.65
CA PRO A 70 15.41 53.68 -12.93
C PRO A 70 16.49 53.35 -13.96
N VAL A 71 16.07 52.73 -15.06
CA VAL A 71 16.90 52.37 -16.20
C VAL A 71 17.51 53.63 -16.80
N ASP A 72 18.73 53.95 -16.39
CA ASP A 72 19.61 54.81 -17.17
C ASP A 72 20.11 53.99 -18.35
N ASN A 73 20.11 54.61 -19.53
CA ASN A 73 20.11 53.97 -20.84
C ASN A 73 21.49 53.37 -21.27
N THR A 74 22.27 52.87 -20.31
CA THR A 74 23.67 52.43 -20.50
C THR A 74 23.79 50.98 -20.98
N TYR A 75 22.76 50.15 -20.84
CA TYR A 75 22.76 48.77 -21.36
C TYR A 75 22.78 48.72 -22.89
N SER A 76 22.22 49.74 -23.56
CA SER A 76 22.21 49.82 -25.02
C SER A 76 23.58 50.18 -25.63
N SER A 77 24.58 50.53 -24.80
CA SER A 77 25.94 50.86 -25.26
C SER A 77 26.84 49.64 -25.42
N PHE A 78 26.50 48.49 -24.84
CA PHE A 78 27.24 47.24 -25.05
C PHE A 78 26.81 46.55 -26.35
N GLU A 79 25.53 46.66 -26.72
CA GLU A 79 24.99 46.07 -27.96
C GLU A 79 25.45 46.82 -29.24
N ALA A 80 25.88 48.07 -29.11
CA ALA A 80 26.27 48.93 -30.23
C ALA A 80 27.70 48.66 -30.76
N GLU A 81 28.49 47.81 -30.09
CA GLU A 81 29.85 47.45 -30.49
C GLU A 81 29.96 46.08 -31.18
N PHE A 82 28.84 45.35 -31.35
CA PHE A 82 28.86 44.10 -32.11
C PHE A 82 28.65 44.36 -33.61
N PRO A 83 29.48 43.78 -34.50
CA PRO A 83 29.29 43.91 -35.94
C PRO A 83 27.92 43.33 -36.35
N LYS A 84 27.26 43.96 -37.33
CA LYS A 84 25.99 43.47 -37.88
C LYS A 84 26.15 42.02 -38.37
N ALA A 85 25.14 41.19 -38.11
CA ALA A 85 25.16 39.75 -38.43
C ALA A 85 25.51 39.43 -39.90
N GLU A 86 25.12 40.28 -40.87
CA GLU A 86 25.46 40.13 -42.30
C GLU A 86 26.97 40.24 -42.59
N GLU A 87 27.72 40.99 -41.78
CA GLU A 87 29.17 41.19 -41.96
C GLU A 87 29.97 40.04 -41.30
N LEU A 88 29.35 39.32 -40.35
CA LEU A 88 29.94 38.18 -39.66
C LEU A 88 29.96 36.92 -40.56
N GLU A 89 28.89 36.68 -41.32
CA GLU A 89 28.74 35.50 -42.21
C GLU A 89 29.83 35.37 -43.28
N THR A 90 30.49 36.47 -43.65
CA THR A 90 31.57 36.51 -44.66
C THR A 90 32.97 36.59 -44.05
N SER A 91 33.08 36.70 -42.73
CA SER A 91 34.35 36.86 -42.04
C SER A 91 35.14 35.54 -41.97
N GLN A 92 36.47 35.59 -42.12
CA GLN A 92 37.33 34.42 -41.91
C GLN A 92 37.13 33.77 -40.52
N ALA A 93 36.70 34.53 -39.52
CA ALA A 93 36.39 34.03 -38.18
C ALA A 93 35.14 33.13 -38.17
N PHE A 94 34.12 33.47 -38.96
CA PHE A 94 32.93 32.64 -39.13
C PHE A 94 33.25 31.35 -39.90
N TYR A 95 34.01 31.44 -40.99
CA TYR A 95 34.49 30.24 -41.69
C TYR A 95 35.36 29.35 -40.81
N LYS A 96 36.24 29.92 -39.98
CA LYS A 96 37.06 29.16 -39.02
C LYS A 96 36.24 28.51 -37.91
N ALA A 97 35.14 29.14 -37.49
CA ALA A 97 34.18 28.56 -36.54
C ALA A 97 33.29 27.47 -37.16
N LEU A 98 33.08 27.49 -38.49
CA LEU A 98 32.40 26.42 -39.24
C LEU A 98 33.32 25.23 -39.55
N LEU A 99 34.64 25.41 -39.51
CA LEU A 99 35.56 24.28 -39.53
C LEU A 99 35.44 23.55 -38.18
N PRO A 100 35.25 22.23 -38.16
CA PRO A 100 35.38 21.45 -36.93
C PRO A 100 36.81 21.63 -36.43
N GLU A 101 37.04 22.53 -35.46
CA GLU A 101 38.32 22.54 -34.76
C GLU A 101 38.42 21.18 -34.07
N GLU A 102 39.45 20.41 -34.45
CA GLU A 102 39.80 19.16 -33.79
C GLU A 102 40.04 19.51 -32.33
N GLU A 103 39.07 19.15 -31.47
CA GLU A 103 39.09 19.58 -30.07
C GLU A 103 40.44 19.24 -29.45
N PRO A 104 41.07 20.16 -28.70
CA PRO A 104 42.37 19.89 -28.12
C PRO A 104 42.33 18.58 -27.33
N GLU A 105 43.33 17.71 -27.49
CA GLU A 105 43.29 16.34 -26.98
C GLU A 105 42.93 16.25 -25.48
N THR A 106 43.29 17.27 -24.71
CA THR A 106 42.95 17.41 -23.28
C THR A 106 41.44 17.53 -23.04
N VAL A 107 40.73 18.30 -23.87
CA VAL A 107 39.27 18.45 -23.82
C VAL A 107 38.58 17.18 -24.29
N ARG A 108 39.12 16.52 -25.32
CA ARG A 108 38.63 15.21 -25.78
C ARG A 108 38.70 14.17 -24.66
N GLN A 109 39.86 14.02 -24.02
CA GLN A 109 40.04 13.10 -22.89
C GLN A 109 39.17 13.48 -21.67
N TRP A 110 38.94 14.78 -21.45
CA TRP A 110 38.05 15.23 -20.38
C TRP A 110 36.59 14.86 -20.66
N ARG A 111 36.10 15.07 -21.89
CA ARG A 111 34.74 14.68 -22.28
C ARG A 111 34.54 13.18 -22.21
N GLU A 112 35.52 12.40 -22.64
CA GLU A 112 35.48 10.93 -22.55
C GLU A 112 35.35 10.47 -21.08
N LYS A 113 36.18 11.01 -20.17
CA LYS A 113 36.08 10.72 -18.73
C LYS A 113 34.77 11.17 -18.10
N GLN A 114 34.25 12.34 -18.48
CA GLN A 114 32.95 12.80 -17.99
C GLN A 114 31.80 11.93 -18.50
N ALA A 115 31.83 11.55 -19.77
CA ALA A 115 30.85 10.64 -20.36
C ALA A 115 30.87 9.28 -19.65
N GLU A 116 32.06 8.75 -19.34
CA GLU A 116 32.21 7.51 -18.57
C GLU A 116 31.62 7.63 -17.16
N VAL A 117 31.91 8.71 -16.42
CA VAL A 117 31.35 8.94 -15.08
C VAL A 117 29.83 9.10 -15.11
N ILE A 118 29.29 9.80 -16.11
CA ILE A 118 27.83 9.94 -16.30
C ILE A 118 27.23 8.56 -16.60
N ALA A 119 27.83 7.80 -17.50
CA ALA A 119 27.36 6.47 -17.87
C ALA A 119 27.37 5.50 -16.67
N GLU A 120 28.42 5.53 -15.83
CA GLU A 120 28.48 4.75 -14.60
C GLU A 120 27.38 5.16 -13.61
N ARG A 121 27.18 6.47 -13.41
CA ARG A 121 26.14 7.00 -12.53
C ARG A 121 24.74 6.59 -13.01
N ASP A 122 24.50 6.69 -14.30
CA ASP A 122 23.23 6.36 -14.93
C ASP A 122 22.98 4.85 -14.86
N ALA A 123 24.00 4.02 -15.09
CA ALA A 123 23.91 2.56 -14.92
C ALA A 123 23.58 2.16 -13.47
N VAL A 124 24.21 2.80 -12.48
CA VAL A 124 23.90 2.58 -11.06
C VAL A 124 22.46 3.01 -10.74
N SER A 125 22.00 4.12 -11.33
CA SER A 125 20.62 4.60 -11.14
C SER A 125 19.58 3.66 -11.77
N SER A 126 19.85 3.14 -12.97
CA SER A 126 18.98 2.16 -13.65
C SER A 126 18.90 0.88 -12.84
N LYS A 127 20.04 0.36 -12.38
CA LYS A 127 20.08 -0.85 -11.56
C LYS A 127 19.28 -0.69 -10.26
N LYS A 128 19.46 0.42 -9.54
CA LYS A 128 18.67 0.70 -8.32
C LYS A 128 17.17 0.78 -8.60
N LYS A 129 16.78 1.36 -9.73
CA LYS A 129 15.37 1.43 -10.15
C LYS A 129 14.83 0.04 -10.46
N GLU A 130 15.57 -0.79 -11.18
CA GLU A 130 15.21 -2.17 -11.50
C GLU A 130 15.08 -3.03 -10.23
N ASP A 131 16.05 -2.92 -9.32
CA ASP A 131 16.04 -3.62 -8.03
C ASP A 131 14.82 -3.22 -7.19
N LEU A 132 14.48 -1.92 -7.15
CA LEU A 132 13.30 -1.42 -6.43
C LEU A 132 12.00 -1.93 -7.05
N VAL A 133 11.89 -1.92 -8.38
CA VAL A 133 10.71 -2.47 -9.08
C VAL A 133 10.60 -3.98 -8.84
N LYS A 134 11.71 -4.72 -8.83
CA LYS A 134 11.72 -6.14 -8.52
C LYS A 134 11.28 -6.40 -7.08
N GLN A 135 11.83 -5.65 -6.12
CA GLN A 135 11.44 -5.75 -4.72
C GLN A 135 9.96 -5.43 -4.53
N ALA A 136 9.44 -4.38 -5.17
CA ALA A 136 8.02 -4.04 -5.11
C ALA A 136 7.13 -5.18 -5.64
N ARG A 137 7.54 -5.86 -6.73
CA ARG A 137 6.82 -7.02 -7.25
C ARG A 137 6.84 -8.20 -6.27
N GLU A 138 8.01 -8.51 -5.70
CA GLU A 138 8.15 -9.57 -4.69
C GLU A 138 7.33 -9.27 -3.43
N GLU A 139 7.27 -8.02 -2.99
CA GLU A 139 6.45 -7.61 -1.84
C GLU A 139 4.95 -7.73 -2.10
N ILE A 140 4.51 -7.43 -3.34
CA ILE A 140 3.11 -7.66 -3.75
C ILE A 140 2.78 -9.15 -3.72
N ASP A 141 3.62 -9.99 -4.34
CA ASP A 141 3.40 -11.44 -4.37
C ASP A 141 3.39 -12.02 -2.94
N LYS A 142 4.34 -11.60 -2.08
CA LYS A 142 4.39 -11.98 -0.66
C LYS A 142 3.15 -11.54 0.12
N PHE A 143 2.64 -10.33 -0.12
CA PHE A 143 1.43 -9.84 0.54
C PHE A 143 0.23 -10.77 0.25
N TYR A 144 0.11 -11.25 -0.98
CA TYR A 144 -0.97 -12.16 -1.36
C TYR A 144 -0.81 -13.56 -0.80
N GLU A 145 0.41 -14.10 -0.76
CA GLU A 145 0.72 -15.34 -0.04
C GLU A 145 0.35 -15.23 1.44
N ASP A 146 0.86 -14.20 2.14
CA ASP A 146 0.60 -13.97 3.56
C ASP A 146 -0.90 -13.75 3.84
N TYR A 147 -1.62 -13.04 2.95
CA TYR A 147 -3.07 -12.81 3.07
C TYR A 147 -3.85 -14.11 2.92
N ASN A 148 -3.53 -14.89 1.88
CA ASN A 148 -4.20 -16.17 1.62
C ASN A 148 -3.92 -17.18 2.73
N ASP A 149 -2.69 -17.26 3.23
CA ASP A 149 -2.32 -18.10 4.36
C ASP A 149 -3.06 -17.69 5.64
N LYS A 150 -3.15 -16.38 5.91
CA LYS A 150 -3.90 -15.87 7.07
C LYS A 150 -5.39 -16.17 6.93
N LYS A 151 -5.96 -16.03 5.73
CA LYS A 151 -7.36 -16.37 5.44
C LYS A 151 -7.61 -17.86 5.64
N GLN A 152 -6.77 -18.73 5.07
CA GLN A 152 -6.89 -20.18 5.24
C GLN A 152 -6.74 -20.58 6.71
N ARG A 153 -5.77 -20.02 7.42
CA ARG A 153 -5.60 -20.26 8.86
C ARG A 153 -6.81 -19.80 9.67
N ALA A 154 -7.40 -18.65 9.37
CA ALA A 154 -8.60 -18.18 10.05
C ALA A 154 -9.82 -19.07 9.77
N ILE A 155 -9.96 -19.58 8.53
CA ILE A 155 -11.01 -20.53 8.17
C ILE A 155 -10.81 -21.86 8.90
N GLU A 156 -9.59 -22.39 8.89
CA GLU A 156 -9.22 -23.63 9.58
C GLU A 156 -9.40 -23.51 11.10
N GLU A 157 -8.98 -22.40 11.70
CA GLU A 157 -9.19 -22.12 13.12
C GLU A 157 -10.68 -22.05 13.46
N ASN A 158 -11.49 -21.37 12.64
CA ASN A 158 -12.93 -21.32 12.85
C ASN A 158 -13.58 -22.70 12.74
N ARG A 159 -13.17 -23.50 11.75
CA ARG A 159 -13.66 -24.86 11.56
C ARG A 159 -13.25 -25.79 12.71
N ALA A 160 -11.99 -25.74 13.13
CA ALA A 160 -11.48 -26.51 14.26
C ALA A 160 -12.14 -26.09 15.58
N ARG A 161 -12.38 -24.78 15.76
CA ARG A 161 -13.12 -24.25 16.90
C ARG A 161 -14.55 -24.76 16.89
N GLU A 162 -15.25 -24.72 15.75
CA GLU A 162 -16.59 -25.29 15.61
C GLU A 162 -16.59 -26.77 15.97
N GLU A 163 -15.73 -27.58 15.35
CA GLU A 163 -15.61 -29.02 15.65
C GLU A 163 -15.33 -29.28 17.14
N SER A 164 -14.45 -28.49 17.77
CA SER A 164 -14.18 -28.60 19.20
C SER A 164 -15.41 -28.27 20.06
N THR A 165 -16.20 -27.27 19.66
CA THR A 165 -17.45 -26.92 20.35
C THR A 165 -18.53 -27.96 20.13
N GLU A 166 -18.61 -28.56 18.95
CA GLU A 166 -19.52 -29.65 18.64
C GLU A 166 -19.17 -30.91 19.43
N LYS A 167 -17.89 -31.29 19.46
CA LYS A 167 -17.41 -32.41 20.28
C LYS A 167 -17.61 -32.16 21.77
N ASN A 168 -17.39 -30.93 22.24
CA ASN A 168 -17.70 -30.59 23.63
C ASN A 168 -19.21 -30.73 23.90
N ARG A 169 -20.06 -30.23 22.98
CA ARG A 169 -21.52 -30.38 23.06
C ARG A 169 -21.96 -31.85 22.99
N GLU A 170 -21.35 -32.68 22.16
CA GLU A 170 -21.65 -34.11 22.03
C GLU A 170 -21.20 -34.89 23.28
N ASN A 171 -20.01 -34.60 23.83
CA ASN A 171 -19.55 -35.19 25.08
C ASN A 171 -20.46 -34.81 26.25
N ILE A 172 -20.87 -33.54 26.33
CA ILE A 172 -21.82 -33.05 27.33
C ILE A 172 -23.19 -33.70 27.10
N SER A 173 -23.67 -33.78 25.86
CA SER A 173 -24.95 -34.44 25.51
C SER A 173 -24.91 -35.96 25.68
N SER A 174 -23.73 -36.56 25.80
CA SER A 174 -23.53 -37.98 26.10
C SER A 174 -23.25 -38.22 27.58
N SER A 175 -23.18 -37.17 28.41
CA SER A 175 -23.02 -37.31 29.85
C SER A 175 -24.18 -38.13 30.42
N SER A 176 -23.86 -39.07 31.31
CA SER A 176 -24.90 -39.81 32.04
C SER A 176 -25.70 -38.84 32.92
N ASN A 177 -25.01 -37.96 33.65
CA ASN A 177 -25.67 -37.00 34.53
C ASN A 177 -26.21 -35.79 33.75
N VAL A 178 -27.52 -35.59 33.79
CA VAL A 178 -28.22 -34.46 33.16
C VAL A 178 -27.77 -33.10 33.73
N TRP A 179 -27.37 -33.06 35.00
CA TRP A 179 -26.91 -31.83 35.67
C TRP A 179 -25.53 -31.38 35.21
N GLU A 180 -24.70 -32.26 34.62
CA GLU A 180 -23.45 -31.84 33.96
C GLU A 180 -23.73 -30.95 32.74
N ARG A 181 -24.83 -31.21 32.01
CA ARG A 181 -25.26 -30.39 30.88
C ARG A 181 -25.74 -29.03 31.34
N VAL A 182 -26.65 -29.01 32.30
CA VAL A 182 -27.20 -27.78 32.90
C VAL A 182 -26.08 -26.88 33.44
N VAL A 183 -25.11 -27.46 34.14
CA VAL A 183 -23.96 -26.71 34.68
C VAL A 183 -23.04 -26.18 33.59
N SER A 184 -22.88 -26.91 32.48
CA SER A 184 -22.03 -26.44 31.36
C SER A 184 -22.64 -25.27 30.58
N GLU A 185 -23.97 -25.19 30.51
CA GLU A 185 -24.71 -24.12 29.83
C GLU A 185 -24.88 -22.87 30.70
N VAL A 186 -24.87 -23.04 32.01
CA VAL A 186 -24.99 -21.93 32.97
C VAL A 186 -23.61 -21.34 33.27
N ASP A 187 -23.46 -20.02 33.13
CA ASP A 187 -22.24 -19.32 33.54
C ASP A 187 -22.14 -19.21 35.06
N ILE A 188 -21.52 -20.21 35.68
CA ILE A 188 -21.29 -20.29 37.13
C ILE A 188 -20.15 -19.35 37.59
N LYS A 189 -19.36 -18.81 36.66
CA LYS A 189 -18.22 -17.91 36.95
C LYS A 189 -18.67 -16.44 37.00
N SER A 190 -19.76 -16.09 36.33
CA SER A 190 -20.32 -14.72 36.22
C SER A 190 -20.89 -14.11 37.50
N ALA A 191 -20.74 -14.72 38.69
CA ALA A 191 -21.25 -14.17 39.96
C ALA A 191 -20.80 -12.72 40.31
N LYS A 192 -19.87 -12.13 39.54
CA LYS A 192 -19.39 -10.75 39.63
C LYS A 192 -19.93 -9.78 38.57
N THR A 193 -20.78 -10.20 37.64
CA THR A 193 -21.44 -9.25 36.74
C THR A 193 -22.40 -8.40 37.58
N GLY A 194 -22.18 -7.09 37.66
CA GLY A 194 -22.86 -6.15 38.58
C GLY A 194 -24.38 -5.98 38.42
N TYR A 195 -25.05 -6.89 37.70
CA TYR A 195 -26.49 -6.92 37.46
C TYR A 195 -27.23 -7.97 38.29
N HIS A 196 -26.67 -8.44 39.41
CA HIS A 196 -27.36 -9.35 40.31
C HIS A 196 -28.43 -8.60 41.14
N THR A 197 -29.70 -8.89 40.88
CA THR A 197 -30.83 -8.38 41.68
C THR A 197 -31.15 -9.26 42.89
N ARG A 198 -30.57 -10.48 42.96
CA ARG A 198 -30.76 -11.48 44.03
C ARG A 198 -29.48 -12.29 44.25
N ASP A 199 -29.31 -12.81 45.48
CA ASP A 199 -28.22 -13.73 45.82
C ASP A 199 -28.47 -15.12 45.22
N VAL A 200 -27.54 -15.57 44.39
CA VAL A 200 -27.59 -16.86 43.67
C VAL A 200 -26.54 -17.86 44.20
N SER A 201 -25.87 -17.56 45.32
CA SER A 201 -24.78 -18.38 45.88
C SER A 201 -25.25 -19.79 46.23
N ARG A 202 -26.42 -19.92 46.89
CA ARG A 202 -27.02 -21.23 47.22
C ARG A 202 -27.41 -22.04 45.99
N MET A 203 -27.90 -21.38 44.95
CA MET A 203 -28.26 -22.04 43.69
C MET A 203 -27.01 -22.57 42.99
N LYS A 204 -25.92 -21.80 42.99
CA LYS A 204 -24.63 -22.23 42.47
C LYS A 204 -24.07 -23.45 43.23
N GLU A 205 -24.12 -23.44 44.55
CA GLU A 205 -23.69 -24.58 45.38
C GLU A 205 -24.52 -25.84 45.05
N LEU A 206 -25.85 -25.69 45.03
CA LEU A 206 -26.77 -26.80 44.73
C LEU A 206 -26.56 -27.38 43.32
N LEU A 207 -26.32 -26.54 42.31
CA LEU A 207 -26.01 -27.01 40.95
C LEU A 207 -24.67 -27.76 40.87
N LEU A 208 -23.66 -27.32 41.62
CA LEU A 208 -22.36 -27.99 41.67
C LEU A 208 -22.40 -29.32 42.42
N ASP A 209 -23.26 -29.45 43.43
CA ASP A 209 -23.49 -30.70 44.15
C ASP A 209 -24.25 -31.70 43.29
N LEU A 210 -25.32 -31.28 42.62
CA LEU A 210 -26.09 -32.11 41.68
C LEU A 210 -25.26 -32.61 40.49
N ARG A 211 -24.25 -31.84 40.07
CA ARG A 211 -23.29 -32.26 39.05
C ARG A 211 -22.45 -33.46 39.49
N LYS A 212 -22.06 -33.52 40.76
CA LYS A 212 -21.18 -34.56 41.31
C LYS A 212 -21.96 -35.79 41.77
N ASP A 213 -23.24 -35.61 42.12
CA ASP A 213 -24.10 -36.68 42.60
C ASP A 213 -24.54 -37.61 41.45
N THR A 214 -24.19 -38.89 41.55
CA THR A 214 -24.57 -39.92 40.58
C THR A 214 -26.02 -40.38 40.72
N SER A 215 -26.67 -40.12 41.87
CA SER A 215 -28.09 -40.43 42.12
C SER A 215 -29.00 -39.20 41.97
N ALA A 216 -28.50 -38.15 41.31
CA ALA A 216 -29.24 -36.92 41.11
C ALA A 216 -30.56 -37.17 40.35
N PRO A 217 -31.63 -36.40 40.66
CA PRO A 217 -32.91 -36.53 40.00
C PRO A 217 -32.76 -36.33 38.49
N GLY A 218 -33.32 -37.26 37.70
CA GLY A 218 -33.18 -37.30 36.23
C GLY A 218 -32.09 -38.24 35.70
N ASN A 219 -31.19 -38.77 36.55
CA ASN A 219 -30.16 -39.74 36.16
C ASN A 219 -30.63 -41.20 36.31
N VAL A 220 -31.52 -41.46 37.27
CA VAL A 220 -32.18 -42.76 37.47
C VAL A 220 -33.45 -42.78 36.63
N VAL A 221 -33.37 -43.43 35.46
CA VAL A 221 -34.56 -43.83 34.71
C VAL A 221 -35.29 -44.86 35.57
N ALA A 222 -36.56 -44.58 35.91
CA ALA A 222 -37.47 -45.59 36.44
C ALA A 222 -37.81 -46.63 35.37
#